data_AF-A0A0H3HGF3-F1
#
_entry.id   AF-A0A0H3HGF3-F1
#
_cell.length_a   1.000
_cell.length_b   1.000
_cell.length_c   1.000
_cell.angle_alpha   90.00
_cell.angle_beta   90.00
_cell.angle_gamma   90.00
#
_symmetry.space_group_name_H-M   'P 1'
#
loop_
_entity.id
_entity.type
_entity.pdbx_description
1 polymer ?
#
loop_
_entity_poly.entity_id
_entity_poly.type
_entity_poly.pdbx_seq_one_letter_code
_entity_poly.pdbx_strand_id
1 'polypeptide(L)'
;MEKAGLQLVDIRVTVRDWISACKLVAEGMGVAIVPESALPEALRNLCVVPVTPAIHREFRLVCSSSGTSSGATQALLNALRKRG
;
A
#
# COMPACT_ATOMS: atom_id res chain seq x y z
N MET A 1 -6.08 -2.52 13.43
CA MET A 1 -5.43 -2.45 14.75
C MET A 1 -6.41 -2.73 15.87
N GLU A 2 -7.60 -2.11 15.87
CA GLU A 2 -8.70 -2.50 16.78
C GLU A 2 -9.06 -3.99 16.70
N LYS A 3 -9.17 -4.56 15.49
CA LYS A 3 -9.42 -6.01 15.32
C LYS A 3 -8.31 -6.92 15.89
N ALA A 4 -7.12 -6.38 16.14
CA ALA A 4 -6.02 -7.11 16.78
C ALA A 4 -5.95 -6.84 18.29
N GLY A 5 -6.89 -6.08 18.87
CA GLY A 5 -6.89 -5.69 20.27
C GLY A 5 -5.82 -4.66 20.64
N LEU A 6 -5.18 -4.02 19.64
CA LEU A 6 -4.13 -3.03 19.87
C LEU A 6 -4.72 -1.62 19.91
N GLN A 7 -4.52 -0.93 21.02
CA GLN A 7 -4.83 0.49 21.16
C GLN A 7 -3.61 1.34 20.78
N LEU A 8 -3.81 2.27 19.86
CA LEU A 8 -2.80 3.28 19.52
C LEU A 8 -2.88 4.40 20.55
N VAL A 9 -2.01 4.34 21.55
CA VAL A 9 -1.99 5.31 22.66
C VAL A 9 -1.16 6.56 22.37
N ASP A 10 -0.29 6.52 21.35
CA ASP A 10 0.58 7.65 20.99
C ASP A 10 0.46 7.98 19.49
N ILE A 11 -0.60 8.72 19.14
CA ILE A 11 -0.81 9.21 17.76
C ILE A 11 -0.29 10.65 17.68
N ARG A 12 0.90 10.82 17.11
CA ARG A 12 1.53 12.14 16.91
C ARG A 12 0.91 12.92 15.76
N VAL A 13 0.54 12.23 14.69
CA VAL A 13 0.07 12.84 13.44
C VAL A 13 -0.77 11.84 12.65
N THR A 14 -1.77 12.35 11.92
CA THR A 14 -2.57 11.57 10.97
C THR A 14 -2.34 12.09 9.56
N VAL A 15 -1.99 11.20 8.63
CA VAL A 15 -1.75 11.53 7.21
C VAL A 15 -2.72 10.80 6.30
N ARG A 16 -2.87 11.27 5.06
CA ARG A 16 -3.80 10.71 4.07
C ARG A 16 -3.15 9.77 3.07
N ASP A 17 -1.82 9.79 2.96
CA ASP A 17 -1.07 9.02 1.98
C ASP A 17 0.25 8.48 2.57
N TRP A 18 0.75 7.41 1.96
CA TRP A 18 1.94 6.69 2.43
C TRP A 18 3.24 7.46 2.17
N ILE A 19 3.29 8.29 1.14
CA ILE A 19 4.50 9.07 0.80
C ILE A 19 4.76 10.08 1.91
N SER A 20 3.73 10.79 2.35
CA SER A 20 3.76 11.70 3.48
C SER A 20 4.15 10.98 4.77
N ALA A 21 3.64 9.77 5.01
CA ALA A 21 4.02 8.96 6.16
C ALA A 21 5.53 8.67 6.19
N CYS A 22 6.09 8.19 5.08
CA CYS A 22 7.53 7.89 4.97
C CYS A 22 8.39 9.14 5.16
N LYS A 23 7.99 10.29 4.62
CA LYS A 23 8.71 11.56 4.82
C LYS A 23 8.75 11.95 6.30
N LEU A 24 7.62 11.89 7.01
CA LEU A 24 7.59 12.25 8.42
C LEU A 24 8.44 11.31 9.29
N VAL A 25 8.49 10.02 8.96
CA VAL A 25 9.41 9.07 9.62
C VAL A 25 10.87 9.45 9.38
N ALA A 26 11.23 9.81 8.14
CA ALA A 26 12.60 10.21 7.79
C ALA A 26 13.05 11.50 8.53
N GLU A 27 12.09 12.35 8.89
CA GLU A 27 12.30 13.56 9.71
C GLU A 27 12.22 13.29 11.23
N GLY A 28 12.11 12.03 11.65
CA GLY A 28 12.16 11.65 13.07
C GLY A 28 10.84 11.81 13.84
N MET A 29 9.70 11.97 13.16
CA MET A 29 8.41 12.19 13.82
C MET A 29 7.79 10.93 14.45
N GLY A 30 8.32 9.74 14.14
CA GLY A 30 7.82 8.47 14.68
C GLY A 30 8.06 7.29 13.75
N VAL A 31 7.13 6.34 13.75
CA VAL A 31 7.16 5.13 12.90
C VAL A 31 5.86 4.98 12.13
N ALA A 32 5.90 4.31 10.98
CA ALA A 32 4.73 4.03 10.15
C ALA A 32 4.74 2.58 9.64
N ILE A 33 3.55 1.99 9.52
CA ILE A 33 3.35 0.71 8.84
C ILE A 33 2.81 1.02 7.45
N VAL A 34 3.58 0.65 6.42
CA VAL A 34 3.22 0.86 5.01
C VAL A 34 3.31 -0.47 4.25
N PRO A 35 2.58 -0.65 3.14
CA PRO A 35 2.86 -1.75 2.23
C PRO A 35 4.25 -1.56 1.60
N GLU A 36 4.94 -2.67 1.31
CA GLU A 36 6.27 -2.66 0.69
C GLU A 36 6.29 -1.87 -0.63
N SER A 37 5.23 -1.97 -1.43
CA SER A 37 5.07 -1.23 -2.69
C SER A 37 5.00 0.30 -2.55
N ALA A 38 4.86 0.82 -1.33
CA ALA A 38 4.86 2.25 -1.04
C ALA A 38 6.18 2.75 -0.46
N LEU A 39 7.19 1.87 -0.30
CA LEU A 39 8.52 2.29 0.11
C LEU A 39 9.14 3.21 -0.95
N PRO A 40 9.82 4.30 -0.54
CA PRO A 40 10.54 5.13 -1.47
C PRO A 40 11.74 4.36 -2.04
N GLU A 41 12.08 4.63 -3.31
CA GLU A 41 13.23 3.99 -3.98
C GLU A 41 14.54 4.20 -3.22
N ALA A 42 14.70 5.38 -2.59
CA ALA A 42 15.82 5.70 -1.73
C ALA A 42 15.39 5.74 -0.25
N LEU A 43 16.04 4.92 0.58
CA LEU A 43 15.76 4.80 2.01
C LEU A 43 16.62 5.75 2.87
N ARG A 44 16.91 6.95 2.38
CA ARG A 44 17.72 7.92 3.15
C ARG A 44 17.01 8.26 4.46
N ASN A 45 17.73 8.16 5.58
CA ASN A 45 17.21 8.39 6.93
C ASN A 45 16.03 7.47 7.33
N LEU A 46 15.85 6.34 6.66
CA LEU A 46 14.83 5.35 6.97
C LEU A 46 15.46 4.00 7.33
N CYS A 47 14.90 3.36 8.35
CA CYS A 47 15.14 1.95 8.65
C CYS A 47 13.85 1.17 8.40
N VAL A 48 13.92 0.11 7.61
CA VAL A 48 12.76 -0.72 7.25
C VAL A 48 12.90 -2.08 7.92
N VAL A 49 11.84 -2.51 8.62
CA VAL A 49 11.78 -3.81 9.29
C VAL A 49 10.51 -4.54 8.83
N PRO A 50 10.61 -5.81 8.38
CA PRO A 50 9.44 -6.57 7.96
C PRO A 50 8.55 -6.91 9.17
N VAL A 51 7.23 -6.83 8.97
CA VAL A 51 6.25 -7.25 9.99
C VAL A 51 6.20 -8.77 10.05
N THR A 52 6.24 -9.33 11.27
CA THR A 52 6.10 -10.77 11.52
C THR A 52 4.87 -11.05 12.37
N PRO A 53 3.93 -11.91 11.93
CA PRO A 53 3.91 -12.57 10.62
C PRO A 53 3.66 -11.58 9.48
N ALA A 54 4.11 -11.94 8.27
CA ALA A 54 3.87 -11.13 7.08
C ALA A 54 2.36 -10.99 6.81
N ILE A 55 1.93 -9.78 6.45
CA ILE A 55 0.53 -9.48 6.10
C ILE A 55 0.48 -9.13 4.62
N HIS A 56 0.02 -10.07 3.80
CA HIS A 56 -0.10 -9.88 2.35
C HIS A 56 -1.46 -9.28 1.98
N ARG A 57 -1.44 -8.26 1.12
CA ARG A 57 -2.63 -7.68 0.49
C ARG A 57 -2.57 -7.92 -1.01
N GLU A 58 -3.68 -8.40 -1.57
CA GLU A 58 -3.79 -8.63 -3.01
C GLU A 58 -4.52 -7.48 -3.68
N PHE A 59 -3.93 -6.98 -4.77
CA PHE A 59 -4.60 -6.05 -5.68
C PHE A 59 -5.05 -6.83 -6.91
N ARG A 60 -6.30 -6.63 -7.32
CA ARG A 60 -6.85 -7.28 -8.51
C ARG A 60 -7.54 -6.26 -9.40
N LEU A 61 -7.44 -6.50 -10.70
CA LEU A 61 -8.14 -5.73 -11.70
C LEU A 61 -9.54 -6.31 -11.89
N VAL A 62 -10.57 -5.48 -11.71
CA VAL A 62 -11.98 -5.87 -11.82
C VAL A 62 -12.61 -5.12 -12.99
N CYS A 63 -13.33 -5.84 -13.85
CA CYS A 63 -14.09 -5.25 -14.94
C CYS A 63 -15.48 -4.86 -14.44
N SER A 64 -15.99 -3.69 -14.84
CA SER A 64 -17.39 -3.34 -14.62
C SER A 64 -18.30 -4.22 -15.48
N SER A 65 -19.58 -4.29 -15.13
CA SER A 65 -20.59 -5.00 -15.92
C SER A 65 -20.61 -4.52 -17.38
N SER A 66 -20.66 -3.21 -17.62
CA SER A 66 -20.62 -2.63 -18.97
C SER A 66 -19.30 -2.87 -19.70
N GLY A 67 -18.18 -2.97 -18.98
CA GLY A 67 -16.88 -3.29 -19.56
C GLY A 67 -16.77 -4.74 -20.04
N THR A 68 -17.64 -5.62 -19.57
CA THR A 68 -17.65 -7.03 -19.96
C THR A 68 -18.08 -7.20 -21.43
N SER A 69 -18.98 -6.36 -21.92
CA SER A 69 -19.42 -6.34 -23.32
C SER A 69 -18.52 -5.50 -24.24
N SER A 70 -17.53 -4.78 -23.70
CA SER A 70 -16.63 -3.94 -24.48
C SER A 70 -15.42 -4.74 -24.97
N GLY A 71 -15.32 -4.93 -26.28
CA GLY A 71 -14.18 -5.62 -26.90
C GLY A 71 -12.83 -4.98 -26.58
N ALA A 72 -12.76 -3.63 -26.58
CA ALA A 72 -11.53 -2.90 -26.24
C ALA A 72 -11.12 -3.09 -24.78
N THR A 73 -12.09 -3.06 -23.86
CA THR A 73 -11.84 -3.30 -22.43
C THR A 73 -11.33 -4.73 -22.21
N GLN A 74 -11.94 -5.73 -22.83
CA GLN A 74 -11.47 -7.12 -22.71
C GLN A 74 -10.08 -7.32 -23.32
N ALA A 75 -9.79 -6.68 -24.45
CA ALA A 75 -8.45 -6.71 -25.05
C ALA A 75 -7.39 -6.15 -24.09
N LEU A 76 -7.65 -5.01 -23.46
CA LEU A 76 -6.75 -4.41 -22.46
C LEU A 76 -6.57 -5.34 -21.24
N LEU A 77 -7.66 -5.86 -20.67
CA LEU A 77 -7.60 -6.77 -19.52
C LEU A 77 -6.76 -8.01 -19.83
N ASN A 78 -6.93 -8.59 -21.02
CA ASN A 78 -6.16 -9.75 -21.46
C ASN A 78 -4.68 -9.40 -21.68
N ALA A 79 -4.37 -8.20 -22.19
CA ALA A 79 -2.99 -7.74 -22.34
C ALA A 79 -2.29 -7.54 -20.98
N LEU A 80 -3.01 -6.99 -19.98
CA LEU A 80 -2.49 -6.76 -18.64
C LEU A 80 -2.31 -8.07 -17.86
N ARG A 81 -3.21 -9.05 -18.02
CA ARG A 81 -3.08 -10.38 -17.40
C ARG A 81 -1.85 -11.17 -17.87
N LYS A 82 -1.36 -10.93 -19.09
CA LYS A 82 -0.18 -11.61 -19.65
C LYS A 82 1.16 -11.04 -19.16
N ARG A 83 1.14 -9.94 -18.41
CA ARG A 83 2.35 -9.22 -17.95
C ARG A 83 2.66 -9.39 -16.46
N GLY A 84 1.81 -10.09 -15.72
CA GLY A 84 2.08 -10.54 -14.34
C GLY A 84 2.57 -11.97 -14.35
#